data_AF-A0A5C3ETD9-F1
#
_entry.id   AF-A0A5C3ETD9-F1
#
_cell.length_a   1.000
_cell.length_b   1.000
_cell.length_c   1.000
_cell.angle_alpha   90.00
_cell.angle_beta   90.00
_cell.angle_gamma   90.00
#
_symmetry.space_group_name_H-M   'P 1'
#
loop_
_entity.id
_entity.type
_entity.pdbx_description
1 polymer ?
#
loop_
_entity_poly.entity_id
_entity_poly.type
_entity_poly.pdbx_seq_one_letter_code
_entity_poly.pdbx_strand_id
1 'polypeptide(L)'
;MAAPKPSDNAQPDYIFRPEDPEQLQIERRAQHDQDQHQHRQRLRNASDSTSTSTHTQPGGLSQRYQQLAMDQQEQKALVRVQILTPLSVLLQLGVMIICGSKLISPNLGQVSRRHPTYLTVSEPFVLLYWAVLYLLQIGFAVFLLLSRTPETKKAIVHGVGTRLALANYMMVLWAIFWVLDRRIPFILGTVSLGVIALLLLFNSLVLAVKYRPSKRHPLDWLFIHVPIKMLLVITLQYDLWQQLFMALQWDAGSGHGDQLLQMGLWPAFGIIAGMGVFSALWIFSTADVTWTVAGIYLNIGLLWSKQFPIAHPDHPRPAALTAATILAISLQVVAFIASVAWSRIQARQEGRIALPMSPEDEAAAVRAETERRARASTVADRRHAAAAAPVQPGDEEARIEAPSAEAEAGGSQQGVSVTRKLGSSSTTTNKSPTKSGAPAAK
;
A
#
# COMPACT_ATOMS: atom_id res chain seq x y z
N MET A 1 -29.91 56.52 18.29
CA MET A 1 -29.13 56.75 17.06
C MET A 1 -27.93 55.82 17.05
N ALA A 2 -28.02 54.71 16.32
CA ALA A 2 -26.88 53.84 15.99
C ALA A 2 -27.23 53.18 14.65
N ALA A 3 -26.38 53.38 13.65
CA ALA A 3 -26.58 52.94 12.27
C ALA A 3 -26.29 51.43 12.09
N PRO A 4 -27.00 50.73 11.19
CA PRO A 4 -26.67 49.35 10.84
C PRO A 4 -25.53 49.30 9.80
N LYS A 5 -24.57 48.38 10.01
CA LYS A 5 -23.54 48.00 9.04
C LYS A 5 -24.11 46.98 8.03
N PRO A 6 -23.90 47.14 6.72
CA PRO A 6 -24.10 46.06 5.75
C PRO A 6 -22.81 45.22 5.68
N SER A 7 -22.94 43.89 5.77
CA SER A 7 -21.85 42.97 5.41
C SER A 7 -22.25 42.22 4.14
N ASP A 8 -21.63 42.63 3.04
CA ASP A 8 -21.61 41.96 1.75
C ASP A 8 -21.20 40.50 1.92
N ASN A 9 -22.13 39.59 1.64
CA ASN A 9 -21.85 38.19 1.41
C ASN A 9 -22.40 37.84 0.02
N ALA A 10 -21.76 38.42 -1.00
CA ALA A 10 -22.00 38.07 -2.39
C ALA A 10 -21.38 36.69 -2.65
N GLN A 11 -22.24 35.67 -2.76
CA GLN A 11 -21.85 34.41 -3.39
C GLN A 11 -21.30 34.71 -4.80
N PRO A 12 -20.18 34.12 -5.22
CA PRO A 12 -19.79 34.18 -6.61
C PRO A 12 -20.86 33.44 -7.41
N ASP A 13 -21.67 34.23 -8.12
CA ASP A 13 -22.57 33.76 -9.15
C ASP A 13 -21.69 33.07 -10.19
N TYR A 14 -21.67 31.73 -10.16
CA TYR A 14 -21.13 30.93 -11.25
C TYR A 14 -22.11 31.06 -12.40
N ILE A 15 -22.05 32.21 -13.08
CA ILE A 15 -22.61 32.40 -14.40
C ILE A 15 -22.02 31.27 -15.24
N PHE A 16 -22.89 30.34 -15.61
CA PHE A 16 -22.63 29.28 -16.55
C PHE A 16 -22.22 29.96 -17.86
N ARG A 17 -20.91 30.18 -18.02
CA ARG A 17 -20.34 30.76 -19.23
C ARG A 17 -20.67 29.76 -20.34
N PRO A 18 -21.49 30.12 -21.34
CA PRO A 18 -21.76 29.25 -22.47
C PRO A 18 -20.41 28.80 -23.02
N GLU A 19 -20.26 27.48 -23.17
CA GLU A 19 -19.03 26.84 -23.62
C GLU A 19 -18.43 27.66 -24.76
N ASP A 20 -17.18 28.08 -24.54
CA ASP A 20 -16.42 28.82 -25.53
C ASP A 20 -16.48 28.00 -26.83
N PRO A 21 -17.03 28.52 -27.95
CA PRO A 21 -17.26 27.73 -29.16
C PRO A 21 -15.97 27.09 -29.68
N GLU A 22 -14.80 27.60 -29.28
CA GLU A 22 -13.50 27.00 -29.54
C GLU A 22 -13.26 25.69 -28.77
N GLN A 23 -13.69 25.57 -27.51
CA GLN A 23 -13.55 24.33 -26.74
C GLN A 23 -14.38 23.19 -27.33
N LEU A 24 -15.62 23.48 -27.73
CA LEU A 24 -16.48 22.54 -28.46
C LEU A 24 -15.92 22.13 -29.83
N GLN A 25 -15.12 23.00 -30.47
CA GLN A 25 -14.42 22.65 -31.70
C GLN A 25 -13.17 21.80 -31.45
N ILE A 26 -12.43 22.08 -30.37
CA ILE A 26 -11.27 21.26 -29.97
C ILE A 26 -11.72 19.86 -29.57
N GLU A 27 -12.80 19.73 -28.81
CA GLU A 27 -13.34 18.44 -28.40
C GLU A 27 -13.89 17.64 -29.60
N ARG A 28 -14.58 18.30 -30.54
CA ARG A 28 -15.01 17.65 -31.80
C ARG A 28 -13.85 17.21 -32.68
N ARG A 29 -12.76 17.99 -32.74
CA ARG A 29 -11.54 17.59 -33.48
C ARG A 29 -10.87 16.39 -32.82
N ALA A 30 -10.72 16.41 -31.49
CA ALA A 30 -10.14 15.30 -30.74
C ALA A 30 -10.95 14.00 -30.92
N GLN A 31 -12.28 14.11 -30.91
CA GLN A 31 -13.17 12.97 -31.12
C GLN A 31 -13.10 12.44 -32.56
N HIS A 32 -13.01 13.32 -33.56
CA HIS A 32 -12.85 12.92 -34.96
C HIS A 32 -11.50 12.22 -35.24
N ASP A 33 -10.41 12.70 -34.64
CA ASP A 33 -9.10 12.07 -34.75
C ASP A 33 -9.08 10.68 -34.08
N GLN A 34 -9.77 10.54 -32.94
CA GLN A 34 -9.94 9.25 -32.27
C GLN A 34 -10.71 8.23 -33.14
N ASP A 35 -11.77 8.68 -33.82
CA ASP A 35 -12.55 7.84 -34.74
C ASP A 35 -11.73 7.46 -35.99
N GLN A 36 -10.95 8.37 -36.56
CA GLN A 36 -10.04 8.06 -37.66
C GLN A 36 -8.97 7.03 -37.25
N HIS A 37 -8.41 7.16 -36.04
CA HIS A 37 -7.44 6.21 -35.53
C HIS A 37 -8.05 4.82 -35.33
N GLN A 38 -9.27 4.73 -34.80
CA GLN A 38 -9.98 3.45 -34.70
C GLN A 38 -10.30 2.86 -36.08
N HIS A 39 -10.71 3.69 -37.04
CA HIS A 39 -11.01 3.22 -38.39
C HIS A 39 -9.75 2.70 -39.10
N ARG A 40 -8.61 3.40 -38.99
CA ARG A 40 -7.32 2.93 -39.52
C ARG A 40 -6.86 1.64 -38.85
N GLN A 41 -7.06 1.48 -37.54
CA GLN A 41 -6.75 0.22 -36.86
C GLN A 41 -7.64 -0.93 -37.35
N ARG A 42 -8.94 -0.69 -37.58
CA ARG A 42 -9.85 -1.70 -38.14
C ARG A 42 -9.44 -2.11 -39.56
N LEU A 43 -9.07 -1.15 -40.40
CA LEU A 43 -8.59 -1.44 -41.75
C LEU A 43 -7.26 -2.19 -41.74
N ARG A 44 -6.34 -1.84 -40.83
CA ARG A 44 -5.07 -2.54 -40.67
C ARG A 44 -5.25 -3.99 -40.20
N ASN A 45 -6.14 -4.20 -39.24
CA ASN A 45 -6.49 -5.54 -38.77
C ASN A 45 -7.22 -6.36 -39.85
N ALA A 46 -8.00 -5.71 -40.72
CA ALA A 46 -8.67 -6.36 -41.84
C ALA A 46 -7.67 -6.70 -42.97
N SER A 47 -6.70 -5.83 -43.27
CA SER A 47 -5.67 -6.10 -44.27
C SER A 47 -4.73 -7.23 -43.83
N ASP A 48 -4.37 -7.30 -42.55
CA ASP A 48 -3.55 -8.38 -42.01
C ASP A 48 -4.26 -9.74 -42.07
N SER A 49 -5.61 -9.76 -42.17
CA SER A 49 -6.38 -10.99 -42.35
C SER A 49 -6.54 -11.47 -43.80
N THR A 50 -6.13 -10.66 -44.80
CA THR A 50 -6.42 -10.97 -46.23
C THR A 50 -5.20 -11.45 -47.02
N SER A 51 -3.98 -11.28 -46.50
CA SER A 51 -2.74 -11.72 -47.16
C SER A 51 -2.04 -12.86 -46.39
N THR A 52 -2.73 -13.98 -46.22
CA THR A 52 -2.04 -15.26 -45.98
C THR A 52 -2.83 -16.39 -46.61
N SER A 53 -2.33 -16.79 -47.79
CA SER A 53 -2.59 -18.04 -48.48
C SER A 53 -2.65 -19.24 -47.53
N THR A 54 -3.77 -19.97 -47.59
CA THR A 54 -3.89 -21.43 -47.42
C THR A 54 -2.88 -22.08 -46.46
N HIS A 55 -2.97 -21.77 -45.17
CA HIS A 55 -2.61 -22.73 -44.14
C HIS A 55 -3.64 -22.67 -43.03
N THR A 56 -4.45 -23.72 -42.96
CA THR A 56 -5.52 -23.94 -42.00
C THR A 56 -4.93 -23.96 -40.58
N GLN A 57 -4.89 -22.82 -39.89
CA GLN A 57 -4.64 -22.77 -38.45
C GLN A 57 -5.97 -22.78 -37.68
N PRO A 58 -6.25 -23.80 -36.86
CA PRO A 58 -7.49 -23.92 -36.08
C PRO A 58 -7.52 -23.05 -34.79
N GLY A 59 -6.81 -21.91 -34.75
CA GLY A 59 -6.55 -21.16 -33.50
C GLY A 59 -7.46 -19.97 -33.16
N GLY A 60 -8.21 -19.41 -34.12
CA GLY A 60 -8.99 -18.17 -33.88
C GLY A 60 -10.24 -18.37 -33.02
N LEU A 61 -10.91 -19.52 -33.19
CA LEU A 61 -12.06 -19.88 -32.34
C LEU A 61 -11.61 -20.24 -30.93
N SER A 62 -10.48 -20.94 -30.77
CA SER A 62 -9.97 -21.28 -29.44
C SER A 62 -9.61 -20.03 -28.63
N GLN A 63 -9.00 -19.00 -29.24
CA GLN A 63 -8.76 -17.72 -28.56
C GLN A 63 -10.05 -17.02 -28.13
N ARG A 64 -11.09 -16.99 -28.96
CA ARG A 64 -12.40 -16.42 -28.57
C ARG A 64 -13.07 -17.22 -27.45
N TYR A 65 -13.03 -18.55 -27.50
CA TYR A 65 -13.55 -19.39 -26.42
C TYR A 65 -12.75 -19.21 -25.14
N GLN A 66 -11.43 -19.07 -25.24
CA GLN A 66 -10.55 -18.84 -24.09
C GLN A 66 -10.82 -17.46 -23.48
N GLN A 67 -11.07 -16.44 -24.31
CA GLN A 67 -11.43 -15.10 -23.85
C GLN A 67 -12.82 -15.07 -23.19
N LEU A 68 -13.83 -15.72 -23.78
CA LEU A 68 -15.16 -15.86 -23.17
C LEU A 68 -15.12 -16.66 -21.86
N ALA A 69 -14.28 -17.70 -21.78
CA ALA A 69 -14.09 -18.47 -20.55
C ALA A 69 -13.40 -17.65 -19.45
N MET A 70 -12.43 -16.81 -19.80
CA MET A 70 -11.81 -15.86 -18.88
C MET A 70 -12.84 -14.84 -18.37
N ASP A 71 -13.66 -14.26 -19.25
CA ASP A 71 -14.72 -13.32 -18.87
C ASP A 71 -15.74 -13.97 -17.92
N GLN A 72 -16.13 -15.23 -18.16
CA GLN A 72 -17.01 -15.96 -17.26
C GLN A 72 -16.39 -16.25 -15.89
N GLN A 73 -15.08 -16.54 -15.84
CA GLN A 73 -14.38 -16.74 -14.57
C GLN A 73 -14.25 -15.42 -13.79
N GLU A 74 -13.95 -14.31 -14.47
CA GLU A 74 -13.92 -12.98 -13.87
C GLU A 74 -15.30 -12.59 -13.33
N GLN A 75 -16.38 -12.82 -14.08
CA GLN A 75 -17.75 -12.57 -13.62
C GLN A 75 -18.12 -13.41 -12.39
N LYS A 76 -17.74 -14.69 -12.35
CA LYS A 76 -17.95 -15.54 -11.16
C LYS A 76 -17.15 -15.04 -9.96
N ALA A 77 -15.92 -14.59 -10.16
CA ALA A 77 -15.10 -14.00 -9.11
C ALA A 77 -15.70 -12.67 -8.60
N LEU A 78 -16.17 -11.81 -9.51
CA LEU A 78 -16.90 -10.58 -9.22
C LEU A 78 -18.09 -10.83 -8.29
N VAL A 79 -18.96 -11.78 -8.67
CA VAL A 79 -20.15 -12.13 -7.88
C VAL A 79 -19.76 -12.65 -6.50
N ARG A 80 -18.74 -13.50 -6.41
CA ARG A 80 -18.25 -14.00 -5.11
C ARG A 80 -17.75 -12.87 -4.22
N VAL A 81 -16.98 -11.92 -4.76
CA VAL A 81 -16.49 -10.78 -3.98
C VAL A 81 -17.62 -9.86 -3.55
N GLN A 82 -18.58 -9.58 -4.44
CA GLN A 82 -19.74 -8.74 -4.13
C GLN A 82 -20.64 -9.31 -3.03
N ILE A 83 -20.72 -10.63 -2.91
CA ILE A 83 -21.49 -11.28 -1.83
C ILE A 83 -20.63 -11.40 -0.57
N LEU A 84 -19.36 -11.82 -0.70
CA LEU A 84 -18.49 -12.13 0.42
C LEU A 84 -18.11 -10.88 1.22
N THR A 85 -17.84 -9.75 0.54
CA THR A 85 -17.36 -8.56 1.23
C THR A 85 -18.42 -7.93 2.14
N PRO A 86 -19.66 -7.62 1.71
CA PRO A 86 -20.71 -7.13 2.60
C PRO A 86 -21.04 -8.12 3.71
N LEU A 87 -21.09 -9.42 3.40
CA LEU A 87 -21.32 -10.48 4.38
C LEU A 87 -20.24 -10.47 5.47
N SER A 88 -18.96 -10.34 5.09
CA SER A 88 -17.84 -10.30 6.04
C SER A 88 -17.90 -9.09 6.97
N VAL A 89 -18.30 -7.91 6.46
CA VAL A 89 -18.46 -6.68 7.25
C VAL A 89 -19.62 -6.83 8.24
N LEU A 90 -20.76 -7.35 7.78
CA LEU A 90 -21.92 -7.59 8.65
C LEU A 90 -21.61 -8.59 9.75
N LEU A 91 -20.90 -9.67 9.43
CA LEU A 91 -20.47 -10.67 10.40
C LEU A 91 -19.52 -10.06 11.43
N GLN A 92 -18.50 -9.32 10.99
CA GLN A 92 -17.56 -8.65 11.88
C GLN A 92 -18.27 -7.67 12.82
N LEU A 93 -19.13 -6.80 12.26
CA LEU A 93 -19.91 -5.85 13.04
C LEU A 93 -20.80 -6.56 14.07
N GLY A 94 -21.53 -7.60 13.64
CA GLY A 94 -22.42 -8.37 14.52
C GLY A 94 -21.67 -9.01 15.68
N VAL A 95 -20.55 -9.69 15.41
CA VAL A 95 -19.74 -10.32 16.46
C VAL A 95 -19.14 -9.27 17.40
N MET A 96 -18.63 -8.16 16.86
CA MET A 96 -18.05 -7.09 17.68
C MET A 96 -19.08 -6.40 18.57
N ILE A 97 -20.32 -6.23 18.08
CA ILE A 97 -21.44 -5.75 18.91
C ILE A 97 -21.76 -6.78 20.00
N ILE A 98 -21.89 -8.06 19.66
CA ILE A 98 -22.21 -9.12 20.63
C ILE A 98 -21.13 -9.20 21.72
N CYS A 99 -19.86 -9.29 21.34
CA CYS A 99 -18.72 -9.38 22.24
C CYS A 99 -18.49 -8.06 23.03
N GLY A 100 -18.88 -6.91 22.48
CA GLY A 100 -18.82 -5.62 23.17
C GLY A 100 -20.02 -5.33 24.06
N SER A 101 -21.15 -6.02 23.85
CA SER A 101 -22.37 -5.84 24.60
C SER A 101 -22.30 -6.46 26.00
N LYS A 102 -23.29 -6.13 26.84
CA LYS A 102 -23.44 -6.76 28.17
C LYS A 102 -23.98 -8.20 28.12
N LEU A 103 -24.25 -8.74 26.93
CA LEU A 103 -24.80 -10.10 26.78
C LEU A 103 -23.77 -11.19 27.08
N ILE A 104 -22.48 -10.88 26.90
CA ILE A 104 -21.38 -11.81 27.21
C ILE A 104 -20.55 -11.22 28.35
N SER A 105 -20.20 -12.07 29.32
CA SER A 105 -19.27 -11.74 30.40
C SER A 105 -18.12 -12.76 30.39
N PRO A 106 -16.86 -12.31 30.27
CA PRO A 106 -16.44 -10.92 30.16
C PRO A 106 -16.70 -10.31 28.77
N ASN A 107 -17.00 -9.02 28.69
CA ASN A 107 -17.08 -8.29 27.41
C ASN A 107 -15.73 -7.63 27.01
N LEU A 108 -15.61 -7.14 25.77
CA LEU A 108 -14.36 -6.52 25.27
C LEU A 108 -13.80 -5.44 26.23
N GLY A 109 -14.68 -4.56 26.72
CA GLY A 109 -14.31 -3.48 27.62
C GLY A 109 -13.89 -3.98 29.00
N GLN A 110 -14.56 -5.01 29.53
CA GLN A 110 -14.21 -5.64 30.80
C GLN A 110 -12.85 -6.31 30.74
N VAL A 111 -12.55 -7.07 29.67
CA VAL A 111 -11.22 -7.66 29.46
C VAL A 111 -10.15 -6.56 29.38
N SER A 112 -10.40 -5.50 28.62
CA SER A 112 -9.48 -4.35 28.51
C SER A 112 -9.20 -3.68 29.87
N ARG A 113 -10.22 -3.55 30.72
CA ARG A 113 -10.09 -3.00 32.08
C ARG A 113 -9.41 -3.96 33.04
N ARG A 114 -9.57 -5.27 32.85
CA ARG A 114 -8.92 -6.30 33.66
C ARG A 114 -7.42 -6.40 33.38
N HIS A 115 -7.04 -6.20 32.12
CA HIS A 115 -5.66 -6.29 31.65
C HIS A 115 -5.13 -4.93 31.16
N PRO A 116 -4.99 -3.92 32.04
CA PRO A 116 -4.44 -2.64 31.63
C PRO A 116 -2.94 -2.80 31.37
N THR A 117 -2.50 -2.24 30.25
CA THR A 117 -1.11 -2.21 29.79
C THR A 117 -0.68 -0.75 29.58
N TYR A 118 0.61 -0.50 29.41
CA TYR A 118 1.10 0.83 29.04
C TYR A 118 0.51 1.36 27.72
N LEU A 119 0.10 0.45 26.83
CA LEU A 119 -0.44 0.73 25.51
C LEU A 119 -1.97 0.84 25.48
N THR A 120 -2.64 0.64 26.61
CA THR A 120 -4.11 0.69 26.66
C THR A 120 -4.62 2.11 26.44
N VAL A 121 -5.37 2.28 25.35
CA VAL A 121 -5.98 3.54 24.90
C VAL A 121 -7.27 3.80 25.68
N SER A 122 -7.64 5.07 25.82
CA SER A 122 -8.95 5.44 26.39
C SER A 122 -10.11 4.80 25.60
N GLU A 123 -10.97 4.08 26.34
CA GLU A 123 -12.17 3.41 25.82
C GLU A 123 -13.07 4.29 24.92
N PRO A 124 -13.42 5.54 25.27
CA PRO A 124 -14.26 6.37 24.40
C PRO A 124 -13.58 6.72 23.06
N PHE A 125 -12.26 6.91 23.05
CA PHE A 125 -11.53 7.20 21.80
C PHE A 125 -11.54 5.99 20.88
N VAL A 126 -11.29 4.79 21.43
CA VAL A 126 -11.33 3.52 20.70
C VAL A 126 -12.73 3.26 20.14
N LEU A 127 -13.77 3.45 20.96
CA LEU A 127 -15.15 3.21 20.54
C LEU A 127 -15.56 4.16 19.41
N LEU A 128 -15.23 5.45 19.51
CA LEU A 128 -15.51 6.41 18.44
C LEU A 128 -14.73 6.07 17.16
N TYR A 129 -13.47 5.62 17.28
CA TYR A 129 -12.67 5.19 16.14
C TYR A 129 -13.31 4.01 15.42
N TRP A 130 -13.70 2.96 16.17
CA TRP A 130 -14.38 1.80 15.62
C TRP A 130 -15.75 2.15 15.03
N ALA A 131 -16.50 3.06 15.64
CA ALA A 131 -17.78 3.51 15.10
C ALA A 131 -17.62 4.19 13.73
N VAL A 132 -16.66 5.10 13.58
CA VAL A 132 -16.34 5.75 12.30
C VAL A 132 -15.85 4.71 11.28
N LEU A 133 -15.00 3.79 11.70
CA LEU A 133 -14.47 2.72 10.85
C LEU A 133 -15.61 1.83 10.32
N TYR A 134 -16.54 1.39 11.17
CA TYR A 134 -17.68 0.58 10.73
C TYR A 134 -18.63 1.36 9.83
N LEU A 135 -18.86 2.65 10.10
CA LEU A 135 -19.65 3.50 9.21
C LEU A 135 -19.03 3.56 7.81
N LEU A 136 -17.70 3.72 7.73
CA LEU A 136 -16.96 3.71 6.45
C LEU A 136 -16.96 2.32 5.79
N GLN A 137 -16.88 1.23 6.56
CA GLN A 137 -16.95 -0.13 6.00
C GLN A 137 -18.34 -0.48 5.46
N ILE A 138 -19.41 -0.04 6.12
CA ILE A 138 -20.78 -0.16 5.60
C ILE A 138 -20.91 0.67 4.33
N GLY A 139 -20.42 1.92 4.35
CA GLY A 139 -20.38 2.79 3.17
C GLY A 139 -19.62 2.16 2.01
N PHE A 140 -18.48 1.52 2.27
CA PHE A 140 -17.73 0.74 1.29
C PHE A 140 -18.56 -0.42 0.74
N ALA A 141 -19.21 -1.23 1.58
CA ALA A 141 -20.04 -2.34 1.13
C ALA A 141 -21.21 -1.87 0.24
N VAL A 142 -21.86 -0.77 0.59
CA VAL A 142 -22.91 -0.15 -0.24
C VAL A 142 -22.33 0.41 -1.55
N PHE A 143 -21.17 1.07 -1.47
CA PHE A 143 -20.49 1.62 -2.64
C PHE A 143 -20.09 0.52 -3.64
N LEU A 144 -19.69 -0.66 -3.16
CA LEU A 144 -19.42 -1.83 -4.01
C LEU A 144 -20.64 -2.28 -4.81
N LEU A 145 -21.84 -2.17 -4.25
CA LEU A 145 -23.09 -2.55 -4.90
C LEU A 145 -23.54 -1.49 -5.92
N LEU A 146 -23.28 -0.21 -5.64
CA LEU A 146 -23.69 0.92 -6.49
C LEU A 146 -22.69 1.23 -7.61
N SER A 147 -21.41 0.87 -7.44
CA SER A 147 -20.35 1.20 -8.40
C SER A 147 -20.56 0.49 -9.75
N ARG A 148 -20.79 1.28 -10.79
CA ARG A 148 -20.96 0.81 -12.18
C ARG A 148 -19.68 0.91 -13.00
N THR A 149 -18.66 1.63 -12.53
CA THR A 149 -17.45 1.93 -13.27
C THR A 149 -16.55 0.70 -13.42
N PRO A 150 -16.09 0.37 -14.64
CA PRO A 150 -15.27 -0.84 -14.88
C PRO A 150 -13.89 -0.76 -14.21
N GLU A 151 -13.33 0.44 -14.08
CA GLU A 151 -12.04 0.66 -13.41
C GLU A 151 -12.09 0.32 -11.92
N THR A 152 -13.13 0.81 -11.23
CA THR A 152 -13.36 0.55 -9.81
C THR A 152 -13.60 -0.95 -9.59
N LYS A 153 -14.39 -1.60 -10.45
CA LYS A 153 -14.61 -3.05 -10.42
C LYS A 153 -13.30 -3.85 -10.52
N LYS A 154 -12.39 -3.48 -11.42
CA LYS A 154 -11.10 -4.17 -11.57
C LYS A 154 -10.22 -4.05 -10.31
N ALA A 155 -10.18 -2.86 -9.71
CA ALA A 155 -9.45 -2.63 -8.47
C ALA A 155 -10.03 -3.47 -7.30
N ILE A 156 -11.36 -3.53 -7.21
CA ILE A 156 -12.10 -4.28 -6.18
C ILE A 156 -11.85 -5.78 -6.30
N VAL A 157 -11.99 -6.34 -7.51
CA VAL A 157 -12.00 -7.79 -7.75
C VAL A 157 -10.62 -8.40 -7.61
N HIS A 158 -9.58 -7.70 -8.11
CA HIS A 158 -8.23 -8.26 -8.12
C HIS A 158 -7.35 -7.81 -6.94
N GLY A 159 -7.70 -6.72 -6.26
CA GLY A 159 -6.84 -6.13 -5.24
C GLY A 159 -7.38 -6.28 -3.82
N VAL A 160 -8.63 -5.87 -3.62
CA VAL A 160 -9.06 -5.35 -2.31
C VAL A 160 -10.10 -6.26 -1.63
N GLY A 161 -11.09 -6.75 -2.37
CA GLY A 161 -12.30 -7.32 -1.76
C GLY A 161 -12.07 -8.65 -1.03
N THR A 162 -11.29 -9.57 -1.59
CA THR A 162 -11.04 -10.89 -0.97
C THR A 162 -10.14 -10.79 0.26
N ARG A 163 -9.10 -9.96 0.20
CA ARG A 163 -8.17 -9.75 1.32
C ARG A 163 -8.84 -9.03 2.47
N LEU A 164 -9.66 -8.04 2.17
CA LEU A 164 -10.45 -7.34 3.19
C LEU A 164 -11.47 -8.28 3.83
N ALA A 165 -12.17 -9.10 3.04
CA ALA A 165 -13.10 -10.09 3.59
C ALA A 165 -12.39 -11.09 4.52
N LEU A 166 -11.21 -11.59 4.12
CA LEU A 166 -10.39 -12.45 4.96
C LEU A 166 -9.94 -11.74 6.25
N ALA A 167 -9.51 -10.48 6.16
CA ALA A 167 -9.14 -9.69 7.33
C ALA A 167 -10.33 -9.52 8.30
N ASN A 168 -11.54 -9.27 7.78
CA ASN A 168 -12.75 -9.15 8.58
C ASN A 168 -13.11 -10.48 9.28
N TYR A 169 -12.97 -11.63 8.60
CA TYR A 169 -13.16 -12.94 9.23
C TYR A 169 -12.11 -13.23 10.31
N MET A 170 -10.86 -12.85 10.09
CA MET A 170 -9.82 -12.98 11.11
C MET A 170 -10.07 -12.03 12.29
N MET A 171 -10.63 -10.84 12.07
CA MET A 171 -11.04 -9.91 13.13
C MET A 171 -12.16 -10.50 13.99
N VAL A 172 -13.10 -11.25 13.39
CA VAL A 172 -14.12 -12.02 14.13
C VAL A 172 -13.45 -13.04 15.06
N LEU A 173 -12.50 -13.82 14.55
CA LEU A 173 -11.77 -14.79 15.37
C LEU A 173 -11.00 -14.11 16.50
N TRP A 174 -10.34 -12.99 16.19
CA TRP A 174 -9.65 -12.20 17.20
C TRP A 174 -10.59 -11.74 18.32
N ALA A 175 -11.79 -11.23 18.00
CA ALA A 175 -12.76 -10.80 19.00
C ALA A 175 -13.18 -11.95 19.93
N ILE A 176 -13.34 -13.17 19.39
CA ILE A 176 -13.61 -14.37 20.18
C ILE A 176 -12.42 -14.67 21.09
N PHE A 177 -11.20 -14.67 20.56
CA PHE A 177 -9.99 -14.91 21.35
C PHE A 177 -9.78 -13.87 22.46
N TRP A 178 -10.15 -12.62 22.21
CA TRP A 178 -10.12 -11.54 23.20
C TRP A 178 -11.04 -11.84 24.38
N VAL A 179 -12.30 -12.18 24.11
CA VAL A 179 -13.33 -12.43 25.12
C VAL A 179 -13.06 -13.67 25.98
N LEU A 180 -12.29 -14.63 25.49
CA LEU A 180 -11.95 -15.84 26.26
C LEU A 180 -11.07 -15.56 27.49
N ASP A 181 -10.46 -14.36 27.60
CA ASP A 181 -9.76 -13.87 28.80
C ASP A 181 -8.71 -14.85 29.36
N ARG A 182 -7.98 -15.53 28.48
CA ARG A 182 -6.96 -16.52 28.84
C ARG A 182 -5.70 -16.35 28.01
N ARG A 183 -4.57 -16.79 28.54
CA ARG A 183 -3.24 -16.69 27.92
C ARG A 183 -3.15 -17.31 26.53
N ILE A 184 -3.64 -18.54 26.35
CA ILE A 184 -3.56 -19.23 25.05
C ILE A 184 -4.39 -18.50 23.97
N PRO A 185 -5.66 -18.13 24.22
CA PRO A 185 -6.41 -17.23 23.34
C PRO A 185 -5.68 -15.92 23.03
N PHE A 186 -5.02 -15.28 24.00
CA PHE A 186 -4.26 -14.05 23.71
C PHE A 186 -3.10 -14.28 22.74
N ILE A 187 -2.40 -15.41 22.82
CA ILE A 187 -1.37 -15.78 21.84
C ILE A 187 -2.00 -15.97 20.46
N LEU A 188 -3.10 -16.73 20.37
CA LEU A 188 -3.80 -16.94 19.10
C LEU A 188 -4.33 -15.63 18.51
N GLY A 189 -4.89 -14.76 19.34
CA GLY A 189 -5.33 -13.41 18.96
C GLY A 189 -4.18 -12.56 18.44
N THR A 190 -2.99 -12.64 19.05
CA THR A 190 -1.79 -11.93 18.58
C THR A 190 -1.39 -12.42 17.19
N VAL A 191 -1.39 -13.73 16.96
CA VAL A 191 -1.09 -14.32 15.65
C VAL A 191 -2.13 -13.89 14.61
N SER A 192 -3.42 -13.93 14.95
CA SER A 192 -4.50 -13.45 14.07
C SER A 192 -4.31 -11.98 13.71
N LEU A 193 -4.03 -11.10 14.67
CA LEU A 193 -3.76 -9.68 14.42
C LEU A 193 -2.50 -9.48 13.56
N GLY A 194 -1.46 -10.28 13.75
CA GLY A 194 -0.27 -10.26 12.90
C GLY A 194 -0.60 -10.59 11.44
N VAL A 195 -1.40 -11.63 11.20
CA VAL A 195 -1.88 -11.99 9.85
C VAL A 195 -2.75 -10.88 9.26
N ILE A 196 -3.67 -10.31 10.05
CA ILE A 196 -4.51 -9.17 9.63
C ILE A 196 -3.64 -7.97 9.24
N ALA A 197 -2.67 -7.60 10.06
CA ALA A 197 -1.76 -6.49 9.80
C ALA A 197 -0.98 -6.70 8.49
N LEU A 198 -0.47 -7.91 8.24
CA LEU A 198 0.24 -8.23 7.00
C LEU A 198 -0.67 -8.15 5.78
N LEU A 199 -1.89 -8.70 5.85
CA LEU A 199 -2.87 -8.63 4.76
C LEU A 199 -3.24 -7.18 4.43
N LEU A 200 -3.50 -6.37 5.47
CA LEU A 200 -3.88 -4.97 5.32
C LEU A 200 -2.70 -4.10 4.86
N LEU A 201 -1.48 -4.36 5.34
CA LEU A 201 -0.28 -3.65 4.90
C LEU A 201 0.00 -3.93 3.43
N PHE A 202 -0.09 -5.20 3.02
CA PHE A 202 0.05 -5.56 1.61
C PHE A 202 -1.03 -4.91 0.76
N ASN A 203 -2.27 -4.88 1.23
CA ASN A 203 -3.36 -4.20 0.54
C ASN A 203 -3.09 -2.69 0.40
N SER A 204 -2.69 -2.03 1.49
CA SER A 204 -2.32 -0.61 1.52
C SER A 204 -1.17 -0.30 0.55
N LEU A 205 -0.15 -1.16 0.48
CA LEU A 205 0.96 -1.01 -0.46
C LEU A 205 0.50 -1.14 -1.93
N VAL A 206 -0.34 -2.13 -2.23
CA VAL A 206 -0.92 -2.30 -3.57
C VAL A 206 -1.77 -1.09 -3.95
N LEU A 207 -2.57 -0.57 -3.02
CA LEU A 207 -3.36 0.66 -3.20
C LEU A 207 -2.46 1.87 -3.43
N ALA A 208 -1.34 1.99 -2.73
CA ALA A 208 -0.40 3.10 -2.89
C ALA A 208 0.36 3.07 -4.22
N VAL A 209 0.74 1.88 -4.70
CA VAL A 209 1.58 1.72 -5.90
C VAL A 209 0.74 1.59 -7.18
N LYS A 210 -0.29 0.74 -7.18
CA LYS A 210 -1.04 0.36 -8.39
C LYS A 210 -2.29 1.22 -8.63
N TYR A 211 -2.95 1.64 -7.56
CA TYR A 211 -4.23 2.35 -7.61
C TYR A 211 -4.18 3.66 -6.84
N ARG A 212 -3.27 4.55 -7.28
CA ARG A 212 -3.07 5.85 -6.65
C ARG A 212 -4.39 6.63 -6.56
N PRO A 213 -4.64 7.32 -5.43
CA PRO A 213 -5.86 8.06 -5.25
C PRO A 213 -5.95 9.20 -6.26
N SER A 214 -7.00 9.18 -7.09
CA SER A 214 -7.30 10.26 -8.02
C SER A 214 -8.09 11.34 -7.31
N LYS A 215 -7.66 12.61 -7.42
CA LYS A 215 -8.41 13.76 -6.89
C LYS A 215 -9.79 13.95 -7.55
N ARG A 216 -10.01 13.33 -8.72
CA ARG A 216 -11.28 13.41 -9.46
C ARG A 216 -12.40 12.57 -8.84
N HIS A 217 -12.06 11.55 -8.05
CA HIS A 217 -13.03 10.64 -7.43
C HIS A 217 -12.80 10.57 -5.91
N PRO A 218 -13.18 11.63 -5.16
CA PRO A 218 -12.95 11.70 -3.72
C PRO A 218 -13.74 10.63 -2.94
N LEU A 219 -14.89 10.20 -3.46
CA LEU A 219 -15.70 9.14 -2.83
C LEU A 219 -15.03 7.76 -2.95
N ASP A 220 -14.42 7.45 -4.10
CA ASP A 220 -13.64 6.23 -4.28
C ASP A 220 -12.49 6.19 -3.27
N TRP A 221 -11.79 7.30 -3.08
CA TRP A 221 -10.76 7.40 -2.04
C TRP A 221 -11.34 7.20 -0.63
N LEU A 222 -12.44 7.89 -0.31
CA LEU A 222 -13.05 7.87 1.02
C LEU A 222 -13.56 6.47 1.41
N PHE A 223 -14.21 5.75 0.50
CA PHE A 223 -14.80 4.46 0.83
C PHE A 223 -13.84 3.28 0.57
N ILE A 224 -12.91 3.38 -0.37
CA ILE A 224 -11.98 2.28 -0.65
C ILE A 224 -10.74 2.40 0.25
N HIS A 225 -10.04 3.53 0.20
CA HIS A 225 -8.73 3.65 0.85
C HIS A 225 -8.84 3.89 2.36
N VAL A 226 -9.78 4.74 2.80
CA VAL A 226 -9.83 5.18 4.20
C VAL A 226 -10.13 4.05 5.19
N PRO A 227 -11.22 3.26 5.07
CA PRO A 227 -11.50 2.20 6.04
C PRO A 227 -10.41 1.13 6.12
N ILE A 228 -9.77 0.78 5.00
CA ILE A 228 -8.66 -0.19 4.98
C ILE A 228 -7.46 0.35 5.75
N LYS A 229 -7.10 1.61 5.51
CA LYS A 229 -5.99 2.28 6.19
C LYS A 229 -6.29 2.51 7.67
N MET A 230 -7.51 2.93 8.02
CA MET A 230 -7.91 3.06 9.41
C MET A 230 -7.85 1.72 10.15
N LEU A 231 -8.33 0.63 9.53
CA LEU A 231 -8.23 -0.70 10.12
C LEU A 231 -6.76 -1.12 10.28
N LEU A 232 -5.91 -0.86 9.28
CA LEU A 232 -4.48 -1.14 9.38
C LEU A 232 -3.81 -0.37 10.52
N VAL A 233 -4.09 0.92 10.64
CA VAL A 233 -3.47 1.79 11.65
C VAL A 233 -3.82 1.35 13.06
N ILE A 234 -5.09 1.07 13.36
CA ILE A 234 -5.46 0.61 14.72
C ILE A 234 -4.87 -0.77 15.04
N THR A 235 -4.92 -1.70 14.08
CA THR A 235 -4.36 -3.05 14.25
C THR A 235 -2.86 -2.99 14.49
N LEU A 236 -2.13 -2.24 13.67
CA LEU A 236 -0.66 -2.20 13.70
C LEU A 236 -0.11 -1.32 14.82
N GLN A 237 -0.78 -0.24 15.18
CA GLN A 237 -0.25 0.71 16.17
C GLN A 237 -0.66 0.35 17.60
N TYR A 238 -1.79 -0.33 17.80
CA TYR A 238 -2.31 -0.62 19.14
C TYR A 238 -2.70 -2.08 19.33
N ASP A 239 -3.69 -2.60 18.60
CA ASP A 239 -4.32 -3.87 18.95
C ASP A 239 -3.31 -5.02 19.00
N LEU A 240 -2.40 -5.09 18.02
CA LEU A 240 -1.36 -6.12 17.96
C LEU A 240 -0.46 -6.09 19.20
N TRP A 241 0.00 -4.90 19.59
CA TRP A 241 0.94 -4.75 20.69
C TRP A 241 0.26 -4.89 22.05
N GLN A 242 -0.96 -4.36 22.20
CA GLN A 242 -1.75 -4.55 23.41
C GLN A 242 -2.04 -6.04 23.62
N GLN A 243 -2.46 -6.76 22.57
CA GLN A 243 -2.67 -8.20 22.63
C GLN A 243 -1.38 -8.96 22.98
N LEU A 244 -0.25 -8.58 22.37
CA LEU A 244 1.05 -9.17 22.66
C LEU A 244 1.44 -8.98 24.13
N PHE A 245 1.22 -7.79 24.70
CA PHE A 245 1.52 -7.52 26.11
C PHE A 245 0.70 -8.41 27.04
N MET A 246 -0.60 -8.57 26.75
CA MET A 246 -1.45 -9.48 27.52
C MET A 246 -1.02 -10.96 27.34
N ALA A 247 -0.58 -11.35 26.15
CA ALA A 247 -0.08 -12.71 25.89
C ALA A 247 1.23 -13.00 26.65
N LEU A 248 2.09 -11.99 26.78
CA LEU A 248 3.34 -12.02 27.56
C LEU A 248 3.13 -11.79 29.05
N GLN A 249 1.90 -11.47 29.48
CA GLN A 249 1.54 -11.14 30.85
C GLN A 249 2.27 -9.89 31.38
N TRP A 250 2.60 -8.95 30.49
CA TRP A 250 3.10 -7.59 30.81
C TRP A 250 1.95 -6.61 31.05
N ASP A 251 0.93 -7.09 31.75
CA ASP A 251 -0.28 -6.36 32.12
C ASP A 251 -0.45 -6.43 33.64
N ALA A 252 -1.16 -5.44 34.20
CA ALA A 252 -1.37 -5.37 35.64
C ALA A 252 -2.34 -6.44 36.18
N GLY A 253 -3.14 -7.06 35.31
CA GLY A 253 -4.19 -8.01 35.67
C GLY A 253 -3.69 -9.43 35.92
N SER A 254 -2.46 -9.74 35.53
CA SER A 254 -1.89 -11.09 35.54
C SER A 254 -1.60 -11.67 36.94
N GLY A 255 -1.84 -10.91 38.02
CA GLY A 255 -1.68 -11.36 39.41
C GLY A 255 -0.23 -11.46 39.90
N HIS A 256 0.76 -11.18 39.04
CA HIS A 256 2.19 -11.23 39.35
C HIS A 256 2.77 -9.88 39.85
N GLY A 257 1.89 -8.90 40.12
CA GLY A 257 2.24 -7.60 40.68
C GLY A 257 2.92 -6.64 39.71
N ASP A 258 3.33 -5.47 40.22
CA ASP A 258 3.88 -4.34 39.46
C ASP A 258 5.20 -4.66 38.75
N GLN A 259 5.91 -5.72 39.16
CA GLN A 259 7.22 -6.07 38.63
C GLN A 259 7.18 -6.45 37.14
N LEU A 260 6.22 -7.27 36.71
CA LEU A 260 6.10 -7.65 35.30
C LEU A 260 5.64 -6.48 34.43
N LEU A 261 4.80 -5.60 34.98
CA LEU A 261 4.41 -4.38 34.30
C LEU A 261 5.65 -3.50 34.07
N GLN A 262 6.50 -3.28 35.08
CA GLN A 262 7.74 -2.52 34.93
C GLN A 262 8.70 -3.11 33.89
N MET A 263 8.77 -4.43 33.75
CA MET A 263 9.54 -5.08 32.67
C MET A 263 9.01 -4.73 31.28
N GLY A 264 7.69 -4.54 31.13
CA GLY A 264 7.05 -4.12 29.89
C GLY A 264 7.27 -2.65 29.52
N LEU A 265 7.86 -1.83 30.39
CA LEU A 265 8.04 -0.39 30.16
C LEU A 265 8.93 -0.08 28.95
N TRP A 266 10.12 -0.68 28.91
CA TRP A 266 11.09 -0.44 27.84
C TRP A 266 10.64 -1.00 26.49
N PRO A 267 10.05 -2.22 26.41
CA PRO A 267 9.40 -2.68 25.20
C PRO A 267 8.27 -1.74 24.73
N ALA A 268 7.44 -1.23 25.64
CA ALA A 268 6.36 -0.30 25.27
C ALA A 268 6.93 1.01 24.72
N PHE A 269 7.98 1.55 25.33
CA PHE A 269 8.70 2.71 24.82
C PHE A 269 9.25 2.46 23.42
N GLY A 270 9.94 1.33 23.23
CA GLY A 270 10.50 0.95 21.93
C GLY A 270 9.44 0.80 20.85
N ILE A 271 8.28 0.22 21.18
CA ILE A 271 7.15 0.08 20.26
C ILE A 271 6.56 1.45 19.90
N ILE A 272 6.27 2.32 20.88
CA ILE A 272 5.70 3.65 20.60
C ILE A 272 6.67 4.49 19.76
N ALA A 273 7.95 4.52 20.13
CA ALA A 273 8.97 5.27 19.40
C ALA A 273 9.19 4.69 18.00
N GLY A 274 9.33 3.37 17.88
CA GLY A 274 9.52 2.66 16.62
C GLY A 274 8.34 2.84 15.67
N MET A 275 7.11 2.68 16.16
CA MET A 275 5.89 2.93 15.39
C MET A 275 5.73 4.40 15.03
N GLY A 276 6.16 5.33 15.89
CA GLY A 276 6.20 6.76 15.59
C GLY A 276 7.11 7.06 14.39
N VAL A 277 8.34 6.52 14.39
CA VAL A 277 9.30 6.67 13.29
C VAL A 277 8.80 5.98 12.02
N PHE A 278 8.32 4.74 12.12
CA PHE A 278 7.76 4.00 10.99
C PHE A 278 6.58 4.75 10.35
N SER A 279 5.65 5.23 11.16
CA SER A 279 4.50 6.01 10.72
C SER A 279 4.94 7.31 10.03
N ALA A 280 5.92 8.03 10.60
CA ALA A 280 6.45 9.24 9.99
C ALA A 280 7.12 8.99 8.63
N LEU A 281 7.94 7.93 8.50
CA LEU A 281 8.53 7.53 7.22
C LEU A 281 7.45 7.18 6.20
N TRP A 282 6.45 6.40 6.61
CA TRP A 282 5.33 6.02 5.74
C TRP A 282 4.55 7.26 5.26
N ILE A 283 4.18 8.15 6.17
CA ILE A 283 3.46 9.40 5.88
C ILE A 283 4.30 10.28 4.94
N PHE A 284 5.60 10.42 5.20
CA PHE A 284 6.49 11.20 4.35
C PHE A 284 6.52 10.67 2.91
N SER A 285 6.66 9.34 2.75
CA SER A 285 6.74 8.70 1.43
C SER A 285 5.41 8.69 0.67
N THR A 286 4.27 8.63 1.36
CA THR A 286 2.96 8.42 0.71
C THR A 286 2.04 9.64 0.73
N ALA A 287 2.39 10.70 1.47
CA ALA A 287 1.54 11.88 1.71
C ALA A 287 0.13 11.52 2.23
N ASP A 288 0.02 10.46 3.03
CA ASP A 288 -1.25 9.85 3.40
C ASP A 288 -1.93 10.56 4.58
N VAL A 289 -2.96 11.34 4.26
CA VAL A 289 -3.76 12.09 5.25
C VAL A 289 -4.47 11.15 6.21
N THR A 290 -5.02 10.02 5.72
CA THR A 290 -5.78 9.09 6.57
C THR A 290 -4.90 8.50 7.64
N TRP A 291 -3.72 8.02 7.25
CA TRP A 291 -2.75 7.45 8.18
C TRP A 291 -2.33 8.46 9.25
N THR A 292 -2.09 9.70 8.84
CA THR A 292 -1.69 10.80 9.73
C THR A 292 -2.79 11.11 10.76
N VAL A 293 -4.02 11.34 10.30
CA VAL A 293 -5.15 11.71 11.18
C VAL A 293 -5.49 10.56 12.14
N ALA A 294 -5.54 9.32 11.63
CA ALA A 294 -5.81 8.14 12.44
C ALA A 294 -4.71 7.91 13.49
N GLY A 295 -3.44 7.99 13.09
CA GLY A 295 -2.30 7.80 13.98
C GLY A 295 -2.22 8.86 15.08
N ILE A 296 -2.44 10.14 14.74
CA ILE A 296 -2.49 11.23 15.72
C ILE A 296 -3.68 11.04 16.68
N TYR A 297 -4.87 10.75 16.15
CA TYR A 297 -6.07 10.57 16.96
C TYR A 297 -5.89 9.46 18.01
N LEU A 298 -5.34 8.31 17.61
CA LEU A 298 -5.10 7.20 18.54
C LEU A 298 -3.97 7.52 19.54
N ASN A 299 -2.92 8.26 19.15
CA ASN A 299 -1.90 8.73 20.09
C ASN A 299 -2.46 9.72 21.12
N ILE A 300 -3.39 10.59 20.72
CA ILE A 300 -4.12 11.45 21.66
C ILE A 300 -4.98 10.60 22.60
N GLY A 301 -5.69 9.60 22.06
CA GLY A 301 -6.46 8.65 22.86
C GLY A 301 -5.59 7.88 23.86
N LEU A 302 -4.34 7.58 23.50
CA LEU A 302 -3.36 6.98 24.39
C LEU A 302 -3.03 7.96 25.50
N LEU A 303 -2.64 9.20 25.20
CA LEU A 303 -2.34 10.24 26.20
C LEU A 303 -3.51 10.50 27.16
N TRP A 304 -4.75 10.47 26.66
CA TRP A 304 -5.97 10.70 27.44
C TRP A 304 -6.46 9.47 28.23
N SER A 305 -5.72 8.37 28.20
CA SER A 305 -6.10 7.14 28.90
C SER A 305 -6.12 7.34 30.42
N LYS A 306 -7.33 7.43 30.98
CA LYS A 306 -7.57 7.46 32.44
C LYS A 306 -7.45 6.07 33.09
N GLN A 307 -7.32 5.01 32.30
CA GLN A 307 -7.34 3.64 32.82
C GLN A 307 -6.07 3.29 33.59
N PHE A 308 -4.93 3.86 33.21
CA PHE A 308 -3.66 3.58 33.90
C PHE A 308 -3.63 4.14 35.34
N PRO A 309 -4.00 5.42 35.60
CA PRO A 309 -4.13 5.92 36.97
C PRO A 309 -5.20 5.22 37.81
N ILE A 310 -6.22 4.62 37.19
CA ILE A 310 -7.26 3.87 37.92
C ILE A 310 -6.73 2.50 38.37
N ALA A 311 -5.95 1.84 37.51
CA ALA A 311 -5.37 0.53 37.82
C ALA A 311 -4.22 0.62 38.84
N HIS A 312 -3.44 1.70 38.80
CA HIS A 312 -2.38 1.99 39.76
C HIS A 312 -2.48 3.44 40.25
N PRO A 313 -3.25 3.68 41.34
CA PRO A 313 -3.44 5.02 41.90
C PRO A 313 -2.11 5.70 42.27
N ASP A 314 -1.14 4.91 42.70
CA ASP A 314 0.15 5.39 43.23
C ASP A 314 1.21 5.60 42.12
N HIS A 315 0.93 5.17 40.88
CA HIS A 315 1.90 5.24 39.79
C HIS A 315 1.30 5.97 38.57
N PRO A 316 1.54 7.29 38.43
CA PRO A 316 1.21 7.98 37.19
C PRO A 316 1.97 7.34 36.01
N ARG A 317 1.43 7.47 34.80
CA ARG A 317 2.08 6.91 33.60
C ARG A 317 3.53 7.43 33.52
N PRO A 318 4.52 6.55 33.29
CA PRO A 318 5.93 6.94 33.22
C PRO A 318 6.16 8.06 32.20
N ALA A 319 6.90 9.10 32.63
CA ALA A 319 7.17 10.28 31.82
C ALA A 319 7.82 9.95 30.47
N ALA A 320 8.64 8.89 30.41
CA ALA A 320 9.27 8.41 29.19
C ALA A 320 8.25 8.01 28.10
N LEU A 321 7.15 7.34 28.47
CA LEU A 321 6.10 6.94 27.51
C LEU A 321 5.29 8.14 27.04
N THR A 322 4.99 9.07 27.94
CA THR A 322 4.30 10.32 27.60
C THR A 322 5.14 11.15 26.63
N ALA A 323 6.44 11.30 26.91
CA ALA A 323 7.37 11.99 26.02
C ALA A 323 7.49 11.30 24.65
N ALA A 324 7.61 9.97 24.62
CA ALA A 324 7.66 9.20 23.37
C ALA A 324 6.39 9.38 22.53
N THR A 325 5.21 9.43 23.17
CA THR A 325 3.93 9.62 22.49
C THR A 325 3.81 11.04 21.91
N ILE A 326 4.20 12.07 22.67
CA ILE A 326 4.23 13.46 22.20
C ILE A 326 5.21 13.61 21.03
N LEU A 327 6.38 12.99 21.13
CA LEU A 327 7.38 12.98 20.06
C LEU A 327 6.83 12.27 18.81
N ALA A 328 6.15 11.13 18.96
CA ALA A 328 5.52 10.42 17.85
C ALA A 328 4.45 11.27 17.15
N ILE A 329 3.59 11.98 17.89
CA ILE A 329 2.62 12.91 17.32
C ILE A 329 3.33 14.02 16.54
N SER A 330 4.33 14.64 17.17
CA SER A 330 5.09 15.75 16.57
C SER A 330 5.79 15.32 15.29
N LEU A 331 6.39 14.12 15.29
CA LEU A 331 7.07 13.55 14.14
C LEU A 331 6.10 13.25 12.99
N GLN A 332 4.91 12.74 13.27
CA GLN A 332 3.87 12.51 12.24
C GLN A 332 3.39 13.83 11.61
N VAL A 333 3.18 14.87 12.41
CA VAL A 333 2.79 16.21 11.92
C VAL A 333 3.89 16.81 11.03
N VAL A 334 5.14 16.79 11.50
CA VAL A 334 6.29 17.31 10.73
C VAL A 334 6.49 16.52 9.44
N ALA A 335 6.39 15.19 9.49
CA ALA A 335 6.49 14.34 8.31
C ALA A 335 5.40 14.63 7.29
N PHE A 336 4.16 14.87 7.73
CA PHE A 336 3.06 15.25 6.85
C PHE A 336 3.31 16.60 6.17
N ILE A 337 3.71 17.63 6.92
CA ILE A 337 4.04 18.95 6.37
C ILE A 337 5.20 18.85 5.37
N ALA A 338 6.25 18.10 5.72
CA ALA A 338 7.39 17.85 4.84
C ALA A 338 6.98 17.13 3.56
N SER A 339 6.08 16.13 3.64
CA SER A 339 5.56 15.41 2.48
C SER A 339 4.77 16.32 1.52
N VAL A 340 3.92 17.19 2.06
CA VAL A 340 3.16 18.18 1.28
C VAL A 340 4.09 19.22 0.65
N ALA A 341 5.07 19.72 1.39
CA ALA A 341 6.07 20.65 0.88
C ALA A 341 6.91 20.03 -0.24
N TRP A 342 7.36 18.78 -0.06
CA TRP A 342 8.12 18.04 -1.05
C TRP A 342 7.33 17.80 -2.33
N SER A 343 6.06 17.38 -2.20
CA SER A 343 5.16 17.17 -3.34
C SER A 343 4.90 18.46 -4.12
N ARG A 344 4.80 19.61 -3.43
CA ARG A 344 4.68 20.93 -4.09
C ARG A 344 5.96 21.33 -4.82
N ILE A 345 7.13 21.01 -4.27
CA ILE A 345 8.42 21.29 -4.92
C ILE A 345 8.59 20.41 -6.16
N GLN A 346 8.28 19.11 -6.08
CA GLN A 346 8.35 18.21 -7.24
C GLN A 346 7.41 18.63 -8.36
N ALA A 347 6.16 19.01 -8.04
CA ALA A 347 5.22 19.51 -9.04
C ALA A 347 5.74 20.76 -9.78
N ARG A 348 6.54 21.62 -9.12
CA ARG A 348 7.18 22.77 -9.75
C ARG A 348 8.38 22.39 -10.62
N GLN A 349 9.07 21.30 -10.30
CA GLN A 349 10.21 20.82 -11.07
C GLN A 349 9.75 20.09 -12.34
N GLU A 350 8.68 19.29 -12.26
CA GLU A 350 8.09 18.62 -13.42
C GLU A 350 7.57 19.64 -14.47
N GLY A 351 7.04 20.79 -14.03
CA GLY A 351 6.65 21.88 -14.93
C GLY A 351 7.80 22.72 -15.51
N ARG A 352 9.04 22.57 -14.98
CA ARG A 352 10.22 23.33 -15.43
C ARG A 352 11.11 22.57 -16.42
N ILE A 353 10.86 21.27 -16.63
CA ILE A 353 11.58 20.42 -17.58
C ILE A 353 10.60 19.82 -18.59
N ALA A 354 9.71 20.66 -19.12
CA ALA A 354 9.19 20.47 -20.46
C ALA A 354 9.64 21.70 -21.24
N LEU A 355 10.91 21.70 -21.68
CA LEU A 355 11.21 22.42 -22.92
C LEU A 355 10.21 21.86 -23.94
N PRO A 356 9.37 22.68 -24.59
CA PRO A 356 8.65 22.19 -25.75
C PRO A 356 9.72 21.55 -26.64
N MET A 357 9.59 20.26 -26.94
CA MET A 357 10.51 19.63 -27.88
C MET A 357 10.54 20.55 -29.08
N SER A 358 11.74 21.00 -29.46
CA SER A 358 11.84 21.69 -30.73
C SER A 358 11.26 20.74 -31.79
N PRO A 359 10.62 21.23 -32.86
CA PRO A 359 10.12 20.37 -33.92
C PRO A 359 11.20 19.42 -34.47
N GLU A 360 12.48 19.80 -34.34
CA GLU A 360 13.63 18.97 -34.65
C GLU A 360 13.86 17.83 -33.64
N ASP A 361 13.71 18.09 -32.34
CA ASP A 361 13.86 17.06 -31.29
C ASP A 361 12.73 16.04 -31.33
N GLU A 362 11.50 16.47 -31.63
CA GLU A 362 10.36 15.58 -31.81
C GLU A 362 10.55 14.70 -33.05
N ALA A 363 11.01 15.28 -34.16
CA ALA A 363 11.38 14.53 -35.36
C ALA A 363 12.56 13.57 -35.11
N ALA A 364 13.53 13.95 -34.29
CA ALA A 364 14.65 13.10 -33.91
C ALA A 364 14.22 11.94 -33.00
N ALA A 365 13.31 12.18 -32.05
CA ALA A 365 12.75 11.15 -31.19
C ALA A 365 11.92 10.13 -32.00
N VAL A 366 11.10 10.61 -32.93
CA VAL A 366 10.34 9.74 -33.84
C VAL A 366 11.28 8.94 -34.74
N ARG A 367 12.34 9.56 -35.30
CA ARG A 367 13.36 8.84 -36.07
C ARG A 367 14.05 7.77 -35.23
N ALA A 368 14.47 8.08 -34.01
CA ALA A 368 15.10 7.12 -33.12
C ALA A 368 14.18 5.95 -32.75
N GLU A 369 12.88 6.19 -32.56
CA GLU A 369 11.92 5.12 -32.30
C GLU A 369 11.67 4.26 -33.56
N THR A 370 11.57 4.87 -34.74
CA THR A 370 11.44 4.12 -36.00
C THR A 370 12.68 3.27 -36.28
N GLU A 371 13.88 3.78 -36.00
CA GLU A 371 15.12 3.03 -36.18
C GLU A 371 15.24 1.88 -35.18
N ARG A 372 14.81 2.07 -33.92
CA ARG A 372 14.73 0.99 -32.93
C ARG A 372 13.75 -0.10 -33.37
N ARG A 373 12.58 0.27 -33.91
CA ARG A 373 11.60 -0.70 -34.43
C ARG A 373 12.14 -1.46 -35.65
N ALA A 374 12.83 -0.77 -36.57
CA ALA A 374 13.46 -1.40 -37.73
C ALA A 374 14.60 -2.37 -37.33
N ARG A 375 15.39 -2.00 -36.31
CA ARG A 375 16.41 -2.90 -35.75
C ARG A 375 15.77 -4.10 -35.03
N ALA A 376 14.65 -3.92 -34.35
CA ALA A 376 13.94 -5.01 -33.70
C ALA A 376 13.32 -5.99 -34.71
N SER A 377 12.74 -5.50 -35.81
CA SER A 377 12.16 -6.35 -36.85
C SER A 377 13.23 -7.14 -37.61
N THR A 378 14.36 -6.50 -37.96
CA THR A 378 15.47 -7.20 -38.64
C THR A 378 16.11 -8.30 -37.79
N VAL A 379 16.18 -8.12 -36.47
CA VAL A 379 16.62 -9.18 -35.53
C VAL A 379 15.61 -10.31 -35.44
N ALA A 380 14.31 -10.02 -35.47
CA ALA A 380 13.26 -11.04 -35.49
C ALA A 380 13.30 -11.86 -36.79
N ASP A 381 13.45 -11.20 -37.94
CA ASP A 381 13.53 -11.85 -39.25
C ASP A 381 14.77 -12.77 -39.34
N ARG A 382 15.93 -12.34 -38.82
CA ARG A 382 17.13 -13.19 -38.76
C ARG A 382 16.93 -14.43 -37.89
N ARG A 383 16.20 -14.33 -36.79
CA ARG A 383 15.89 -15.49 -35.94
C ARG A 383 14.96 -16.48 -36.65
N HIS A 384 13.97 -15.98 -37.39
CA HIS A 384 13.10 -16.84 -38.19
C HIS A 384 13.83 -17.51 -39.36
N ALA A 385 14.73 -16.79 -40.04
CA ALA A 385 15.55 -17.35 -41.10
C ALA A 385 16.54 -18.42 -40.59
N ALA A 386 17.14 -18.21 -39.41
CA ALA A 386 18.04 -19.20 -38.79
C ALA A 386 17.30 -20.46 -38.30
N ALA A 387 16.03 -20.33 -37.89
CA ALA A 387 15.20 -21.47 -37.48
C ALA A 387 14.63 -22.27 -38.66
N ALA A 388 14.55 -21.67 -39.85
CA ALA A 388 14.08 -22.32 -41.07
C ALA A 388 15.21 -22.96 -41.89
N ALA A 389 16.47 -22.85 -41.45
CA ALA A 389 17.58 -23.54 -42.08
C ALA A 389 17.41 -25.05 -41.88
N PRO A 390 17.33 -25.86 -42.96
CA PRO A 390 17.16 -27.29 -42.86
C PRO A 390 18.38 -27.90 -42.17
N VAL A 391 18.16 -28.59 -41.06
CA VAL A 391 19.13 -29.53 -40.49
C VAL A 391 19.36 -30.59 -41.57
N GLN A 392 20.53 -30.57 -42.19
CA GLN A 392 20.88 -31.57 -43.20
C GLN A 392 20.94 -32.95 -42.53
N PRO A 393 20.13 -33.92 -42.98
CA PRO A 393 20.20 -35.29 -42.51
C PRO A 393 21.26 -36.01 -43.36
N GLY A 394 22.47 -36.11 -42.84
CA GLY A 394 23.56 -36.79 -43.52
C GLY A 394 24.88 -36.39 -42.92
N ASP A 395 25.24 -37.07 -41.83
CA ASP A 395 26.61 -37.46 -41.45
C ASP A 395 26.53 -38.14 -40.08
N GLU A 396 25.81 -39.27 -40.06
CA GLU A 396 25.73 -40.20 -38.94
C GLU A 396 26.39 -41.52 -39.35
N GLU A 397 27.64 -41.47 -39.82
CA GLU A 397 28.48 -42.67 -39.91
C GLU A 397 29.96 -42.29 -40.05
N ALA A 398 30.81 -43.04 -39.34
CA ALA A 398 32.27 -42.96 -39.30
C ALA A 398 32.90 -41.84 -38.43
N ARG A 399 32.97 -42.07 -37.11
CA ARG A 399 34.26 -42.08 -36.40
C ARG A 399 34.18 -42.72 -35.02
N ILE A 400 34.25 -44.04 -34.99
CA ILE A 400 34.80 -44.78 -33.84
C ILE A 400 36.30 -44.85 -34.10
N GLU A 401 37.10 -44.13 -33.33
CA GLU A 401 38.47 -44.53 -33.00
C GLU A 401 38.95 -43.67 -31.83
N ALA A 402 39.05 -44.32 -30.67
CA ALA A 402 39.84 -43.85 -29.55
C ALA A 402 41.33 -43.83 -29.95
N PRO A 403 42.10 -42.90 -29.38
CA PRO A 403 43.15 -43.39 -28.50
C PRO A 403 43.25 -42.57 -27.20
N SER A 404 43.33 -43.33 -26.12
CA SER A 404 43.97 -42.99 -24.87
C SER A 404 45.40 -42.49 -25.07
N ALA A 405 45.73 -41.31 -24.54
CA ALA A 405 47.02 -41.00 -23.93
C ALA A 405 46.98 -39.63 -23.23
N GLU A 406 47.17 -39.68 -21.91
CA GLU A 406 48.02 -38.82 -21.11
C GLU A 406 47.82 -37.29 -21.15
N ALA A 407 47.35 -36.82 -19.99
CA ALA A 407 47.30 -35.45 -19.58
C ALA A 407 48.70 -34.93 -19.22
N GLU A 408 49.17 -33.91 -19.94
CA GLU A 408 50.06 -32.90 -19.38
C GLU A 408 49.65 -31.49 -19.83
N ALA A 409 49.57 -30.63 -18.83
CA ALA A 409 49.82 -29.19 -18.80
C ALA A 409 49.61 -28.33 -20.07
N GLY A 410 48.78 -27.28 -19.91
CA GLY A 410 49.17 -25.96 -20.40
C GLY A 410 48.08 -25.17 -21.13
N GLY A 411 47.79 -23.97 -20.60
CA GLY A 411 47.71 -22.80 -21.46
C GLY A 411 46.33 -22.35 -21.95
N SER A 412 45.78 -21.39 -21.21
CA SER A 412 45.15 -20.15 -21.75
C SER A 412 43.87 -20.27 -22.59
N GLN A 413 42.72 -20.19 -21.91
CA GLN A 413 41.55 -19.49 -22.45
C GLN A 413 41.63 -17.99 -22.10
N GLN A 414 41.73 -17.16 -23.14
CA GLN A 414 41.56 -15.71 -23.06
C GLN A 414 40.09 -15.37 -22.80
N GLY A 415 39.73 -15.25 -21.52
CA GLY A 415 38.55 -14.51 -21.10
C GLY A 415 38.85 -13.02 -21.14
N VAL A 416 38.09 -12.27 -21.94
CA VAL A 416 38.13 -10.79 -21.97
C VAL A 416 37.59 -10.28 -20.63
N SER A 417 38.51 -10.00 -19.71
CA SER A 417 38.27 -9.29 -18.45
C SER A 417 38.41 -7.79 -18.70
N VAL A 418 37.31 -7.05 -18.56
CA VAL A 418 37.31 -5.59 -18.59
C VAL A 418 37.71 -5.08 -17.21
N THR A 419 39.00 -4.83 -17.02
CA THR A 419 39.58 -4.20 -15.84
C THR A 419 39.46 -2.68 -15.94
N ARG A 420 38.58 -2.08 -15.11
CA ARG A 420 38.59 -0.63 -14.84
C ARG A 420 39.52 -0.39 -13.65
N LYS A 421 40.76 0.07 -13.89
CA LYS A 421 41.73 0.39 -12.84
C LYS A 421 41.92 1.91 -12.69
N LEU A 422 41.55 2.37 -11.49
CA LEU A 422 42.11 3.41 -10.61
C LEU A 422 42.77 4.66 -11.22
N GLY A 423 42.23 5.82 -10.84
CA GLY A 423 43.03 7.00 -10.51
C GLY A 423 43.17 7.09 -8.99
N SER A 424 44.42 7.01 -8.51
CA SER A 424 44.83 7.29 -7.14
C SER A 424 45.52 8.65 -7.10
N SER A 425 45.18 9.50 -6.12
CA SER A 425 46.06 10.55 -5.64
C SER A 425 46.04 10.60 -4.12
N SER A 426 47.27 10.57 -3.60
CA SER A 426 47.81 10.61 -2.24
C SER A 426 47.38 11.84 -1.42
N THR A 427 47.01 11.69 -0.15
CA THR A 427 47.84 11.77 1.09
C THR A 427 48.17 13.18 1.56
N THR A 428 47.68 13.56 2.75
CA THR A 428 48.43 14.25 3.84
C THR A 428 47.54 14.33 5.10
N THR A 429 47.78 13.50 6.11
CA THR A 429 48.50 13.80 7.37
C THR A 429 47.74 14.59 8.45
N ASN A 430 47.41 13.86 9.53
CA ASN A 430 47.95 14.05 10.89
C ASN A 430 47.40 15.23 11.76
N LYS A 431 46.62 14.89 12.79
CA LYS A 431 46.85 15.30 14.21
C LYS A 431 45.73 14.82 15.15
N SER A 432 46.11 13.97 16.10
CA SER A 432 45.63 14.00 17.49
C SER A 432 46.75 14.65 18.32
N PRO A 433 46.48 15.35 19.44
CA PRO A 433 46.31 14.64 20.72
C PRO A 433 45.44 15.33 21.82
N THR A 434 44.88 14.47 22.68
CA THR A 434 44.66 14.54 24.16
C THR A 434 44.39 15.85 24.95
N LYS A 435 43.34 15.82 25.80
CA LYS A 435 43.30 16.17 27.26
C LYS A 435 41.85 16.00 27.80
N SER A 436 41.55 15.07 28.72
CA SER A 436 41.68 15.10 30.20
C SER A 436 40.90 16.22 30.92
N GLY A 437 39.96 15.84 31.80
CA GLY A 437 39.26 16.74 32.74
C GLY A 437 38.10 16.11 33.52
N ALA A 438 38.47 15.44 34.62
CA ALA A 438 37.79 14.90 35.82
C ALA A 438 36.42 15.46 36.33
N PRO A 439 35.77 14.78 37.32
CA PRO A 439 34.42 15.03 37.84
C PRO A 439 34.39 15.86 39.15
N ALA A 440 33.20 16.33 39.56
CA ALA A 440 32.93 16.74 40.94
C ALA A 440 31.43 16.64 41.30
N ALA A 441 31.20 16.22 42.53
CA ALA A 441 29.92 15.94 43.18
C ALA A 441 29.28 17.19 43.82
N LYS A 442 27.95 17.13 44.04
CA LYS A 442 27.31 17.34 45.34
C LYS A 442 25.92 16.73 45.37
#